data_AF-A0A1I7TUT9-F1
#
_entry.id   AF-A0A1I7TUT9-F1
#
_cell.length_a   1.000
_cell.length_b   1.000
_cell.length_c   1.000
_cell.angle_alpha   90.00
_cell.angle_beta   90.00
_cell.angle_gamma   90.00
#
_symmetry.space_group_name_H-M   'P 1'
#
loop_
_entity.id
_entity.type
_entity.pdbx_description
1 polymer ?
#
loop_
_entity_poly.entity_id
_entity_poly.type
_entity_poly.pdbx_seq_one_letter_code
_entity_poly.pdbx_strand_id
1 'polypeptide(L)'
;MPVETITFIILNFPFELVVLMSVIYLGVKPNVQKMCHVIWGLIGMTLVNWIIIGCLLAYRFKFYSTIAHIILLIAINFFVVFYCLFWNHGTDLYIQLPHRSTNAILFFGITHLALPILFPVLYSPIFIVLLLSSYSFCVDAYSCIFTDHYMLCRHIGRYAENPRELRVRHYVAVRRVYKKELPEGFEFEDQVRI
;
A
#
# COMPACT_ATOMS: atom_id res chain seq x y z
N MET A 1 -4.42 3.02 -26.37
CA MET A 1 -5.55 2.63 -25.51
C MET A 1 -6.83 2.98 -26.24
N PRO A 2 -7.84 2.09 -26.30
CA PRO A 2 -9.13 2.47 -26.87
C PRO A 2 -9.76 3.59 -26.02
N VAL A 3 -10.40 4.54 -26.68
CA VAL A 3 -11.06 5.72 -26.09
C VAL A 3 -12.06 5.33 -24.99
N GLU A 4 -12.65 4.14 -25.12
CA GLU A 4 -13.55 3.52 -24.15
C GLU A 4 -12.90 3.35 -22.77
N THR A 5 -11.62 2.99 -22.69
CA THR A 5 -10.91 2.82 -21.42
C THR A 5 -10.69 4.15 -20.68
N ILE A 6 -10.37 5.22 -21.41
CA ILE A 6 -10.10 6.55 -20.83
C ILE A 6 -11.40 7.21 -20.34
N THR A 7 -12.46 7.13 -21.15
CA THR A 7 -13.80 7.64 -20.80
C THR A 7 -14.36 6.97 -19.54
N PHE A 8 -13.98 5.70 -19.29
CA PHE A 8 -14.50 4.93 -18.17
C PHE A 8 -13.75 5.14 -16.84
N ILE A 9 -12.44 5.43 -16.89
CA ILE A 9 -11.68 5.92 -15.72
C ILE A 9 -12.31 7.21 -15.20
N ILE A 10 -12.70 8.10 -16.11
CA ILE A 10 -13.38 9.36 -15.79
C ILE A 10 -14.78 9.11 -15.17
N LEU A 11 -15.48 8.04 -15.57
CA LEU A 11 -16.80 7.68 -15.05
C LEU A 11 -16.81 6.89 -13.73
N ASN A 12 -15.73 6.18 -13.37
CA ASN A 12 -15.60 5.48 -12.07
C ASN A 12 -14.98 6.36 -10.97
N PHE A 13 -14.22 7.38 -11.38
CA PHE A 13 -13.67 8.40 -10.49
C PHE A 13 -14.68 8.98 -9.47
N PRO A 14 -15.97 9.24 -9.82
CA PRO A 14 -16.97 9.73 -8.87
C PRO A 14 -17.33 8.69 -7.80
N PHE A 15 -17.39 7.40 -8.14
CA PHE A 15 -17.68 6.34 -7.16
C PHE A 15 -16.50 6.12 -6.21
N GLU A 16 -15.27 6.10 -6.74
CA GLU A 16 -14.04 6.05 -5.94
C GLU A 16 -13.93 7.25 -5.01
N LEU A 17 -14.29 8.45 -5.51
CA LEU A 17 -14.37 9.66 -4.71
C LEU A 17 -15.46 9.56 -3.64
N VAL A 18 -16.62 8.98 -3.92
CA VAL A 18 -17.69 8.77 -2.92
C VAL A 18 -17.26 7.78 -1.84
N VAL A 19 -16.60 6.67 -2.19
CA VAL A 19 -16.06 5.72 -1.19
C VAL A 19 -14.99 6.41 -0.35
N LEU A 20 -14.03 7.09 -0.97
CA LEU A 20 -13.00 7.83 -0.27
C LEU A 20 -13.59 8.91 0.65
N MET A 21 -14.55 9.68 0.13
CA MET A 21 -15.27 10.71 0.89
C MET A 21 -16.06 10.07 2.02
N SER A 22 -16.77 8.97 1.83
CA SER A 22 -17.52 8.31 2.91
C SER A 22 -16.61 7.80 4.04
N VAL A 23 -15.45 7.24 3.71
CA VAL A 23 -14.44 6.82 4.71
C VAL A 23 -13.88 8.02 5.48
N ILE A 24 -13.64 9.14 4.80
CA ILE A 24 -13.11 10.37 5.41
C ILE A 24 -14.20 11.11 6.22
N TYR A 25 -15.40 11.25 5.66
CA TYR A 25 -16.49 12.09 6.18
C TYR A 25 -17.27 11.42 7.31
N LEU A 26 -17.33 10.09 7.35
CA LEU A 26 -17.94 9.35 8.46
C LEU A 26 -17.06 9.34 9.72
N GLY A 27 -15.86 9.92 9.70
CA GLY A 27 -15.01 10.06 10.89
C GLY A 27 -14.64 8.74 11.55
N VAL A 28 -14.79 7.61 10.85
CA VAL A 28 -14.55 6.26 11.38
C VAL A 28 -13.05 5.99 11.56
N LYS A 29 -12.20 6.91 11.10
CA LYS A 29 -10.76 6.70 11.13
C LYS A 29 -10.24 6.84 12.55
N PRO A 30 -9.50 5.85 13.07
CA PRO A 30 -8.90 5.94 14.39
C PRO A 30 -7.90 7.10 14.42
N ASN A 31 -7.78 7.75 15.58
CA ASN A 31 -6.77 8.80 15.82
C ASN A 31 -5.34 8.30 15.54
N VAL A 32 -5.13 6.97 15.58
CA VAL A 32 -3.84 6.32 15.36
C VAL A 32 -3.94 5.25 14.28
N GLN A 33 -2.99 5.30 13.35
CA GLN A 33 -2.79 4.22 12.39
C GLN A 33 -2.16 2.98 13.05
N LYS A 34 -2.80 1.82 12.90
CA LYS A 34 -2.29 0.53 13.41
C LYS A 34 -1.45 -0.19 12.37
N MET A 35 -0.44 -0.95 12.82
CA MET A 35 0.46 -1.70 11.93
C MET A 35 -0.31 -2.76 11.12
N CYS A 36 -1.33 -3.38 11.71
CA CYS A 36 -2.17 -4.33 11.00
C CYS A 36 -2.87 -3.72 9.77
N HIS A 37 -3.36 -2.48 9.86
CA HIS A 37 -4.00 -1.79 8.73
C HIS A 37 -3.00 -1.53 7.59
N VAL A 38 -1.79 -1.11 7.94
CA VAL A 38 -0.68 -0.89 6.98
C VAL A 38 -0.34 -2.20 6.25
N ILE A 39 -0.15 -3.30 7.01
CA ILE A 39 0.17 -4.61 6.43
C ILE A 39 -0.95 -5.09 5.50
N TRP A 40 -2.21 -5.04 5.96
CA TRP A 40 -3.36 -5.47 5.14
C TRP A 40 -3.54 -4.60 3.90
N GLY A 41 -3.36 -3.29 4.02
CA GLY A 41 -3.39 -2.37 2.89
C GLY A 41 -2.33 -2.71 1.84
N LEU A 42 -1.08 -2.92 2.25
CA LEU A 42 0.02 -3.25 1.33
C LEU A 42 -0.18 -4.61 0.65
N ILE A 43 -0.52 -5.67 1.39
CA ILE A 43 -0.78 -6.99 0.82
C ILE A 43 -1.95 -6.94 -0.18
N GLY A 44 -3.05 -6.28 0.20
CA GLY A 44 -4.21 -6.16 -0.65
C GLY A 44 -3.93 -5.38 -1.93
N MET A 45 -3.21 -4.25 -1.84
CA MET A 45 -2.76 -3.50 -3.01
C MET A 45 -1.89 -4.35 -3.93
N THR A 46 -0.95 -5.15 -3.39
CA THR A 46 -0.16 -6.09 -4.19
C THR A 46 -1.04 -7.07 -4.95
N LEU A 47 -1.94 -7.79 -4.26
CA LEU A 47 -2.79 -8.80 -4.88
C LEU A 47 -3.66 -8.21 -6.00
N VAL A 48 -4.30 -7.07 -5.71
CA VAL A 48 -5.14 -6.37 -6.69
C VAL A 48 -4.33 -5.91 -7.90
N ASN A 49 -3.10 -5.43 -7.69
CA ASN A 49 -2.23 -5.02 -8.78
C ASN A 49 -1.91 -6.17 -9.74
N TRP A 50 -1.67 -7.38 -9.23
CA TRP A 50 -1.49 -8.59 -10.05
C TRP A 50 -2.77 -8.98 -10.81
N ILE A 51 -3.94 -8.82 -10.20
CA ILE A 51 -5.23 -9.02 -10.88
C ILE A 51 -5.39 -8.05 -12.05
N ILE A 52 -5.06 -6.76 -11.84
CA ILE A 52 -5.09 -5.73 -12.88
C ILE A 52 -4.15 -6.10 -14.03
N ILE A 53 -2.91 -6.49 -13.74
CA ILE A 53 -1.94 -6.97 -14.76
C ILE A 53 -2.54 -8.12 -15.56
N GLY A 54 -3.11 -9.13 -14.89
CA GLY A 54 -3.75 -10.27 -15.53
C GLY A 54 -4.92 -9.88 -16.43
N CYS A 55 -5.77 -8.95 -15.99
CA CYS A 55 -6.91 -8.46 -16.78
C CYS A 55 -6.45 -7.69 -18.03
N LEU A 56 -5.42 -6.85 -17.91
CA LEU A 56 -4.85 -6.10 -19.04
C LEU A 56 -4.21 -7.04 -20.07
N LEU A 57 -3.53 -8.11 -19.62
CA LEU A 57 -3.01 -9.15 -20.50
C LEU A 57 -4.15 -9.91 -21.20
N ALA A 58 -5.17 -10.35 -20.46
CA ALA A 58 -6.34 -11.04 -21.02
C ALA A 58 -7.03 -10.18 -22.09
N TYR A 59 -7.22 -8.89 -21.83
CA TYR A 59 -7.78 -7.94 -22.79
C TYR A 59 -6.89 -7.81 -24.05
N ARG A 60 -5.57 -7.72 -23.87
CA ARG A 60 -4.62 -7.62 -25.01
C ARG A 60 -4.67 -8.86 -25.92
N PHE A 61 -4.82 -10.04 -25.34
CA PHE A 61 -4.95 -11.29 -26.10
C PHE A 61 -6.40 -11.65 -26.47
N LYS A 62 -7.36 -10.75 -26.20
CA LYS A 62 -8.80 -10.91 -26.42
C LYS A 62 -9.41 -12.14 -25.73
N PHE A 63 -8.76 -12.64 -24.68
CA PHE A 63 -9.22 -13.80 -23.91
C PHE A 63 -10.29 -13.38 -22.91
N TYR A 64 -11.51 -13.89 -23.08
CA TYR A 64 -12.68 -13.57 -22.24
C TYR A 64 -12.80 -12.06 -21.91
N SER A 65 -12.64 -11.21 -22.93
CA SER A 65 -12.47 -9.76 -22.75
C SER A 65 -13.53 -9.10 -21.88
N THR A 66 -14.80 -9.50 -22.00
CA THR A 66 -15.89 -8.98 -21.16
C THR A 66 -15.74 -9.35 -19.69
N ILE A 67 -15.36 -10.59 -19.39
CA ILE A 67 -15.13 -11.05 -18.01
C ILE A 67 -13.91 -10.35 -17.42
N ALA A 68 -12.80 -10.32 -18.16
CA ALA A 68 -11.59 -9.60 -17.76
C ALA A 68 -11.87 -8.12 -17.48
N HIS A 69 -12.76 -7.52 -18.27
CA HIS A 69 -13.20 -6.14 -18.07
C HIS A 69 -13.98 -5.97 -16.75
N ILE A 70 -14.97 -6.81 -16.46
CA ILE A 70 -15.73 -6.75 -15.20
C ILE A 70 -14.81 -6.93 -14.00
N ILE A 71 -13.87 -7.89 -14.06
CA ILE A 71 -12.91 -8.14 -12.98
C ILE A 71 -11.99 -6.93 -12.78
N LEU A 72 -11.54 -6.28 -13.86
CA LEU A 72 -10.72 -5.08 -13.78
C LEU A 72 -11.43 -3.96 -13.01
N LEU A 73 -12.73 -3.75 -13.25
CA LEU A 73 -13.51 -2.73 -12.54
C LEU A 73 -13.60 -3.03 -11.05
N ILE A 74 -13.90 -4.28 -10.70
CA ILE A 74 -13.95 -4.73 -9.31
C ILE A 74 -12.57 -4.54 -8.64
N ALA A 75 -11.50 -4.90 -9.35
CA ALA A 75 -10.13 -4.79 -8.85
C ALA A 75 -9.75 -3.34 -8.52
N ILE A 76 -10.03 -2.38 -9.41
CA ILE A 76 -9.73 -0.96 -9.15
C ILE A 76 -10.43 -0.45 -7.87
N ASN A 77 -11.70 -0.84 -7.65
CA ASN A 77 -12.42 -0.50 -6.43
C ASN A 77 -11.78 -1.10 -5.18
N PHE A 78 -11.38 -2.38 -5.23
CA PHE A 78 -10.63 -2.99 -4.13
C PHE A 78 -9.28 -2.31 -3.89
N PHE A 79 -8.60 -1.83 -4.95
CA PHE A 79 -7.36 -1.09 -4.82
C PHE A 79 -7.55 0.16 -3.95
N VAL A 80 -8.61 0.93 -4.19
CA VAL A 80 -8.95 2.13 -3.41
C VAL A 80 -9.23 1.77 -1.95
N VAL A 81 -9.97 0.69 -1.69
CA VAL A 81 -10.25 0.23 -0.32
C VAL A 81 -8.96 -0.14 0.43
N PHE A 82 -8.07 -0.93 -0.18
CA PHE A 82 -6.80 -1.29 0.45
C PHE A 82 -5.86 -0.10 0.61
N TYR A 83 -5.89 0.81 -0.36
CA TYR A 83 -5.17 2.07 -0.25
C TYR A 83 -5.68 2.91 0.91
N CYS A 84 -6.99 2.96 1.16
CA CYS A 84 -7.55 3.67 2.33
C CYS A 84 -7.09 3.09 3.68
N LEU A 85 -6.86 1.76 3.77
CA LEU A 85 -6.29 1.13 4.96
C LEU A 85 -4.83 1.53 5.20
N PHE A 86 -4.05 1.63 4.11
CA PHE A 86 -2.66 2.07 4.14
C PHE A 86 -2.50 3.58 4.34
N TRP A 87 -3.43 4.37 3.80
CA TRP A 87 -3.40 5.83 3.81
C TRP A 87 -3.51 6.36 5.26
N ASN A 88 -2.70 7.34 5.65
CA ASN A 88 -2.65 7.94 7.01
C ASN A 88 -3.26 9.35 7.19
N HIS A 89 -3.72 10.05 6.15
CA HIS A 89 -4.47 11.31 6.28
C HIS A 89 -5.70 11.15 7.18
N GLY A 90 -5.94 12.15 8.01
CA GLY A 90 -7.00 12.14 9.02
C GLY A 90 -6.63 11.43 10.33
N THR A 91 -5.43 10.86 10.46
CA THR A 91 -4.92 10.38 11.76
C THR A 91 -4.05 11.46 12.41
N ASP A 92 -3.94 11.46 13.74
CA ASP A 92 -3.01 12.34 14.47
C ASP A 92 -1.58 11.80 14.44
N LEU A 93 -1.46 10.47 14.53
CA LEU A 93 -0.21 9.73 14.45
C LEU A 93 -0.21 8.78 13.25
N TYR A 94 0.94 8.66 12.61
CA TYR A 94 1.18 7.73 11.52
C TYR A 94 2.39 6.84 11.82
N ILE A 95 2.38 5.65 11.24
CA ILE A 95 3.52 4.72 11.34
C ILE A 95 4.57 5.13 10.32
N GLN A 96 5.79 5.38 10.78
CA GLN A 96 6.92 5.44 9.87
C GLN A 96 7.24 4.03 9.40
N LEU A 97 7.25 3.82 8.08
CA LEU A 97 7.62 2.52 7.51
C LEU A 97 9.00 2.10 8.02
N PRO A 98 9.13 0.85 8.49
CA PRO A 98 10.40 0.33 8.96
C PRO A 98 11.41 0.29 7.82
N HIS A 99 12.69 0.14 8.17
CA HIS A 99 13.74 0.02 7.17
C HIS A 99 13.45 -1.12 6.19
N ARG A 100 13.69 -0.85 4.90
CA ARG A 100 13.46 -1.84 3.85
C ARG A 100 14.44 -2.99 4.01
N SER A 101 13.92 -4.21 4.12
CA SER A 101 14.73 -5.41 4.29
C SER A 101 15.53 -5.67 3.01
N THR A 102 16.86 -5.78 3.14
CA THR A 102 17.76 -6.13 2.02
C THR A 102 17.34 -7.45 1.37
N ASN A 103 16.92 -8.43 2.17
CA ASN A 103 16.44 -9.72 1.67
C ASN A 103 15.16 -9.57 0.85
N ALA A 104 14.23 -8.71 1.29
CA ALA A 104 12.99 -8.44 0.57
C ALA A 104 13.26 -7.71 -0.75
N ILE A 105 14.12 -6.67 -0.72
CA ILE A 105 14.57 -5.94 -1.90
C ILE A 105 15.12 -6.91 -2.94
N LEU A 106 16.02 -7.81 -2.53
CA LEU A 106 16.65 -8.77 -3.43
C LEU A 106 15.63 -9.76 -3.99
N PHE A 107 14.87 -10.43 -3.11
CA PHE A 107 13.89 -11.45 -3.51
C PHE A 107 12.84 -10.88 -4.45
N PHE A 108 12.13 -9.82 -4.04
CA PHE A 108 11.09 -9.23 -4.87
C PHE A 108 11.67 -8.50 -6.08
N GLY A 109 12.86 -7.92 -5.99
CA GLY A 109 13.52 -7.28 -7.12
C GLY A 109 13.81 -8.27 -8.24
N ILE A 110 14.37 -9.44 -7.91
CA ILE A 110 14.61 -10.52 -8.89
C ILE A 110 13.28 -10.97 -9.53
N THR A 111 12.25 -11.23 -8.72
CA THR A 111 10.95 -11.69 -9.25
C THR A 111 10.28 -10.67 -10.17
N HIS A 112 10.31 -9.38 -9.81
CA HIS A 112 9.66 -8.32 -10.60
C HIS A 112 10.47 -7.91 -11.84
N LEU A 113 11.79 -8.17 -11.87
CA LEU A 113 12.63 -7.99 -13.07
C LEU A 113 12.52 -9.17 -14.04
N ALA A 114 12.46 -10.41 -13.53
CA ALA A 114 12.40 -11.60 -14.38
C ALA A 114 11.16 -11.61 -15.29
N LEU A 115 10.01 -11.16 -14.78
CA LEU A 115 8.74 -11.19 -15.52
C LEU A 115 8.75 -10.34 -16.79
N PRO A 116 9.09 -9.04 -16.78
CA PRO A 116 9.16 -8.26 -18.01
C PRO A 116 10.23 -8.76 -18.98
N ILE A 117 11.34 -9.35 -18.51
CA ILE A 117 12.35 -10.00 -19.38
C ILE A 117 11.74 -11.20 -20.12
N LEU A 118 11.00 -12.06 -19.42
CA LEU A 118 10.38 -13.26 -19.99
C LEU A 118 9.15 -12.94 -20.85
N PHE A 119 8.48 -11.82 -20.58
CA PHE A 119 7.23 -11.43 -21.23
C PHE A 119 7.32 -10.00 -21.79
N PRO A 120 7.90 -9.80 -22.99
CA PRO A 120 8.08 -8.48 -23.60
C PRO A 120 6.78 -7.68 -23.80
N VAL A 121 5.64 -8.37 -23.78
CA VAL A 121 4.29 -7.79 -23.77
C VAL A 121 4.09 -6.78 -22.61
N LEU A 122 4.89 -6.90 -21.54
CA LEU A 122 4.89 -6.05 -20.36
C LEU A 122 5.72 -4.76 -20.51
N TYR A 123 6.33 -4.47 -21.67
CA TYR A 123 7.10 -3.23 -21.89
C TYR A 123 6.25 -1.96 -22.09
N SER A 124 4.95 -2.02 -21.81
CA SER A 124 4.11 -0.83 -21.81
C SER A 124 4.38 0.03 -20.57
N PRO A 125 4.33 1.37 -20.66
CA PRO A 125 4.46 2.25 -19.51
C PRO A 125 3.52 1.89 -18.34
N ILE A 126 2.29 1.46 -18.65
CA ILE A 126 1.32 1.04 -17.63
C ILE A 126 1.83 -0.19 -16.86
N PHE A 127 2.28 -1.23 -17.56
CA PHE A 127 2.79 -2.43 -16.92
C PHE A 127 4.05 -2.15 -16.10
N ILE A 128 4.93 -1.26 -16.57
CA ILE A 128 6.12 -0.85 -15.80
C ILE A 128 5.71 -0.19 -14.48
N VAL A 129 4.75 0.73 -14.51
CA VAL A 129 4.23 1.39 -13.30
C VAL A 129 3.56 0.38 -12.35
N LEU A 130 2.77 -0.54 -12.88
CA LEU A 130 2.13 -1.60 -12.07
C LEU A 130 3.18 -2.54 -11.46
N LEU A 131 4.22 -2.94 -12.19
CA LEU A 131 5.29 -3.78 -11.66
C LEU A 131 6.13 -3.07 -10.60
N LEU A 132 6.50 -1.80 -10.81
CA LEU A 132 7.27 -1.02 -9.84
C LEU A 132 6.49 -0.73 -8.55
N SER A 133 5.19 -0.46 -8.68
CA SER A 133 4.31 -0.29 -7.51
C SER A 133 4.14 -1.60 -6.76
N SER A 134 3.88 -2.73 -7.43
CA SER A 134 3.83 -4.06 -6.83
C SER A 134 5.12 -4.38 -6.08
N TYR A 135 6.27 -4.11 -6.69
CA TYR A 135 7.58 -4.30 -6.04
C TYR A 135 7.67 -3.51 -4.74
N SER A 136 7.33 -2.22 -4.78
CA SER A 136 7.38 -1.35 -3.59
C SER A 136 6.46 -1.85 -2.48
N PHE A 137 5.22 -2.22 -2.83
CA PHE A 137 4.26 -2.75 -1.86
C PHE A 137 4.72 -4.06 -1.22
N CYS A 138 5.29 -4.98 -2.01
CA CYS A 138 5.83 -6.24 -1.49
C CYS A 138 7.00 -6.02 -0.51
N VAL A 139 7.94 -5.15 -0.87
CA VAL A 139 9.09 -4.84 -0.02
C VAL A 139 8.62 -4.20 1.28
N ASP A 140 7.73 -3.21 1.20
CA ASP A 140 7.22 -2.51 2.38
C ASP A 140 6.36 -3.44 3.25
N ALA A 141 5.52 -4.30 2.65
CA ALA A 141 4.72 -5.29 3.38
C ALA A 141 5.63 -6.27 4.14
N TYR A 142 6.63 -6.82 3.46
CA TYR A 142 7.59 -7.73 4.07
C TYR A 142 8.31 -7.07 5.23
N SER A 143 8.82 -5.86 5.03
CA SER A 143 9.46 -5.09 6.09
C SER A 143 8.53 -4.86 7.29
N CYS A 144 7.26 -4.54 7.07
CA CYS A 144 6.28 -4.37 8.14
C CYS A 144 5.94 -5.69 8.86
N ILE A 145 5.90 -6.81 8.15
CA ILE A 145 5.60 -8.13 8.75
C ILE A 145 6.73 -8.56 9.69
N PHE A 146 7.97 -8.41 9.24
CA PHE A 146 9.16 -8.93 9.93
C PHE A 146 9.89 -7.90 10.79
N THR A 147 9.36 -6.67 10.90
CA THR A 147 9.92 -5.69 11.83
C THR A 147 9.63 -6.09 13.28
N ASP A 148 10.62 -5.91 14.13
CA ASP A 148 10.53 -6.10 15.57
C ASP A 148 10.09 -4.81 16.28
N HIS A 149 10.22 -3.65 15.63
CA HIS A 149 9.79 -2.36 16.18
C HIS A 149 9.41 -1.35 15.09
N TYR A 150 8.60 -0.36 15.45
CA TYR A 150 8.24 0.75 14.57
C TYR A 150 8.09 2.05 15.35
N MET A 151 8.07 3.17 14.63
CA MET A 151 7.91 4.50 15.23
C MET A 151 6.52 5.06 14.88
N LEU A 152 5.83 5.58 15.89
CA LEU A 152 4.64 6.41 15.71
C LEU A 152 5.04 7.88 15.70
N CYS A 153 4.79 8.53 14.57
CA CYS A 153 5.20 9.90 14.31
C CYS A 153 3.98 10.81 14.20
N ARG A 154 4.13 12.05 14.64
CA ARG A 154 3.10 13.08 14.42
C ARG A 154 3.22 13.66 13.01
N HIS A 155 2.09 13.95 12.37
CA HIS A 155 2.10 14.70 11.12
C HIS A 155 2.74 16.08 11.27
N ILE A 156 3.52 16.46 10.26
CA ILE A 156 4.21 17.75 10.21
C ILE A 156 3.25 18.81 9.66
N GLY A 157 3.04 19.89 10.41
CA GLY A 157 2.25 21.03 9.94
C GLY A 157 2.92 21.75 8.78
N ARG A 158 2.12 22.39 7.93
CA ARG A 158 2.55 23.08 6.69
C ARG A 158 3.64 24.16 6.88
N TYR A 159 3.85 24.60 8.11
CA TYR A 159 4.78 25.68 8.50
C TYR A 159 5.95 25.20 9.38
N ALA A 160 6.25 23.91 9.39
CA ALA A 160 7.40 23.42 10.15
C ALA A 160 8.72 23.90 9.52
N GLU A 161 9.65 24.35 10.37
CA GLU A 161 10.99 24.81 9.95
C GLU A 161 11.77 23.71 9.21
N ASN A 162 11.63 22.46 9.64
CA ASN A 162 12.22 21.31 8.95
C ASN A 162 11.16 20.24 8.62
N PRO A 163 10.66 20.19 7.37
CA PRO A 163 9.64 19.23 6.97
C PRO A 163 10.15 17.79 6.85
N ARG A 164 11.46 17.55 7.00
CA ARG A 164 12.06 16.21 6.97
C ARG A 164 12.34 15.64 8.36
N GLU A 165 12.15 16.43 9.40
CA GLU A 165 12.39 16.01 10.78
C GLU A 165 11.28 15.08 11.27
N LEU A 166 11.65 13.90 11.77
CA LEU A 166 10.71 12.94 12.33
C LEU A 166 10.30 13.36 13.74
N ARG A 167 9.00 13.60 13.94
CA ARG A 167 8.43 13.90 15.25
C ARG A 167 7.92 12.63 15.91
N VAL A 168 8.86 11.79 16.34
CA VAL A 168 8.57 10.51 17.01
C VAL A 168 7.91 10.78 18.35
N ARG A 169 6.75 10.17 18.57
CA ARG A 169 5.99 10.24 19.83
C ARG A 169 6.16 8.96 20.64
N HIS A 170 6.12 7.81 19.98
CA HIS A 170 6.24 6.51 20.62
C HIS A 170 7.15 5.60 19.81
N TYR A 171 8.03 4.88 20.52
CA TYR A 171 8.78 3.75 19.99
C TYR A 171 8.03 2.48 20.37
N VAL A 172 7.56 1.74 19.37
CA VAL A 172 6.65 0.62 19.58
C VAL A 172 7.35 -0.68 19.24
N ALA A 173 7.44 -1.61 20.20
CA ALA A 173 7.94 -2.95 19.98
C ALA A 173 6.80 -3.92 19.62
N VAL A 174 7.04 -4.79 18.63
CA VAL A 174 6.08 -5.78 18.17
C VAL A 174 6.33 -7.10 18.90
N ARG A 175 5.51 -7.39 19.91
CA ARG A 175 5.67 -8.55 20.81
C ARG A 175 5.83 -9.89 20.08
N ARG A 176 5.19 -10.08 18.93
CA ARG A 176 5.27 -11.33 18.15
C ARG A 176 6.68 -11.63 17.59
N VAL A 177 7.50 -10.59 17.38
CA VAL A 177 8.85 -10.69 16.78
C VAL A 177 9.94 -10.29 17.78
N TYR A 178 9.66 -9.39 18.72
CA TYR A 178 10.64 -8.88 19.67
C TYR A 178 11.03 -9.96 20.69
N LYS A 179 12.29 -10.39 20.66
CA LYS A 179 12.85 -11.46 21.52
C LYS A 179 13.89 -10.96 22.53
N LYS A 180 14.14 -9.66 22.58
CA LYS A 180 15.17 -9.03 23.42
C LYS A 180 14.55 -8.31 24.61
N GLU A 181 15.39 -7.89 25.56
CA GLU A 181 14.98 -6.94 26.60
C GLU A 181 14.56 -5.62 25.95
N LEU A 182 13.47 -5.04 26.47
CA LEU A 182 12.86 -3.86 25.90
C LEU A 182 13.76 -2.64 26.21
N PRO A 183 14.21 -1.86 25.20
CA PRO A 183 15.01 -0.68 25.44
C PRO A 183 14.23 0.39 26.19
N GLU A 184 14.94 1.27 26.88
CA GLU A 184 14.33 2.41 27.58
C GLU A 184 13.54 3.29 26.60
N GLY A 185 12.28 3.60 26.96
CA GLY A 185 11.38 4.41 26.14
C GLY A 185 10.59 3.65 25.06
N PHE A 186 10.78 2.34 24.92
CA PHE A 186 9.92 1.50 24.07
C PHE A 186 8.73 0.98 24.86
N GLU A 187 7.58 0.90 24.20
CA GLU A 187 6.36 0.28 24.73
C GLU A 187 5.92 -0.84 23.77
N PHE A 188 5.34 -1.92 24.29
CA PHE A 188 4.76 -2.93 23.42
C PHE A 188 3.48 -2.41 22.75
N GLU A 189 3.20 -2.86 21.53
CA GLU A 189 2.02 -2.46 20.75
C GLU A 189 0.68 -2.58 21.50
N ASP A 190 0.54 -3.59 22.37
CA ASP A 190 -0.65 -3.82 23.21
C ASP A 190 -0.75 -2.88 24.42
N GLN A 191 0.34 -2.17 24.75
CA GLN A 191 0.48 -1.32 25.93
C GLN A 191 0.45 0.17 25.60
N VAL A 192 0.67 0.55 24.34
CA VAL A 192 0.69 1.95 23.93
C VAL A 192 -0.69 2.56 24.17
N ARG A 193 -0.78 3.48 25.15
CA ARG A 193 -2.03 4.19 25.47
C ARG A 193 -2.13 5.42 24.59
N ILE A 194 -3.00 5.36 23.57
CA ILE A 194 -3.21 6.44 22.60
C ILE A 194 -4.70 6.66 22.36
#